data_AF-A0A7Y1Y8A9-F1
#
_entry.id   AF-A0A7Y1Y8A9-F1
#
_cell.length_a   1.000
_cell.length_b   1.000
_cell.length_c   1.000
_cell.angle_alpha   90.00
_cell.angle_beta   90.00
_cell.angle_gamma   90.00
#
_symmetry.space_group_name_H-M   'P 1'
#
loop_
_entity.id
_entity.type
_entity.pdbx_description
1 polymer ?
#
loop_
_entity_poly.entity_id
_entity_poly.type
_entity_poly.pdbx_seq_one_letter_code
_entity_poly.pdbx_strand_id
1 'polypeptide(L)' 'MTKTMEVPFALVDRNDIAPRCPHCSAELHEVYRKGRGIPLGQGRTLIYFCPHCHKVLGFAQGRVF' A
#
# COMPACT_ATOMS: atom_id res chain seq x y z
N MET A 1 3.39 37.76 -20.34
CA MET A 1 3.69 37.53 -18.91
C MET A 1 2.64 36.59 -18.36
N THR A 2 2.86 35.28 -18.41
CA THR A 2 1.93 34.25 -17.92
C THR A 2 2.16 34.07 -16.43
N LYS A 3 1.19 34.51 -15.62
CA LYS A 3 1.18 34.38 -14.18
C LYS A 3 0.98 32.90 -13.81
N THR A 4 2.03 32.24 -13.34
CA THR A 4 1.92 30.89 -12.77
C THR A 4 1.03 30.97 -11.54
N MET A 5 -0.17 30.40 -11.63
CA MET A 5 -1.07 30.26 -10.50
C MET A 5 -0.61 29.04 -9.70
N GLU A 6 0.19 29.27 -8.66
CA GLU A 6 0.62 28.23 -7.72
C GLU A 6 -0.60 27.81 -6.89
N VAL A 7 -1.25 26.72 -7.29
CA VAL A 7 -2.30 26.10 -6.49
C VAL A 7 -1.62 25.54 -5.22
N PRO A 8 -2.02 25.95 -4.01
CA PRO A 8 -1.42 25.46 -2.79
C PRO A 8 -1.67 23.95 -2.67
N PHE A 9 -0.57 23.20 -2.54
CA PHE A 9 -0.63 21.77 -2.25
C PHE A 9 -1.16 21.60 -0.81
N ALA A 10 -2.27 20.89 -0.67
CA ALA A 10 -2.86 20.57 0.62
C ALA A 10 -2.83 19.05 0.82
N LEU A 11 -2.25 18.59 1.93
CA LEU A 11 -2.37 17.20 2.37
C LEU A 11 -3.70 17.04 3.09
N VAL A 12 -4.55 16.15 2.58
CA VAL A 12 -5.86 15.85 3.16
C VAL A 12 -5.95 14.35 3.37
N ASP A 13 -6.16 13.94 4.61
CA ASP A 13 -6.40 12.54 4.95
C ASP A 13 -7.82 12.13 4.54
N ARG A 14 -7.94 11.16 3.64
CA ARG A 14 -9.21 10.64 3.12
C ARG A 14 -9.27 9.13 3.32
N ASN A 15 -9.75 8.71 4.49
CA ASN A 15 -9.93 7.30 4.86
C ASN A 15 -11.18 6.66 4.23
N ASP A 16 -12.05 7.48 3.61
CA ASP A 16 -13.28 7.05 2.94
C ASP A 16 -13.06 6.54 1.51
N ILE A 17 -11.89 6.84 0.92
CA ILE A 17 -11.58 6.46 -0.45
C ILE A 17 -10.83 5.13 -0.42
N ALA A 18 -11.42 4.09 -1.03
CA ALA A 18 -10.73 2.83 -1.25
C ALA A 18 -9.60 3.02 -2.27
N PRO A 19 -8.37 2.58 -1.97
CA PRO A 19 -7.27 2.69 -2.92
C PRO A 19 -7.54 1.79 -4.14
N ARG A 20 -7.06 2.20 -5.31
CA ARG A 20 -7.11 1.36 -6.52
C ARG A 20 -5.81 0.61 -6.71
N CYS A 21 -5.91 -0.63 -7.19
CA CYS A 21 -4.73 -1.41 -7.53
C CYS A 21 -3.97 -0.74 -8.69
N PRO A 22 -2.67 -0.45 -8.56
CA PRO A 22 -1.88 0.16 -9.64
C PRO A 22 -1.69 -0.76 -10.85
N HIS A 23 -2.04 -2.04 -10.74
CA HIS A 23 -1.83 -3.02 -11.81
C HIS A 23 -3.09 -3.43 -12.56
N CYS A 24 -4.23 -3.51 -11.89
CA CYS A 24 -5.50 -3.92 -12.50
C CYS A 24 -6.60 -2.86 -12.38
N SER A 25 -6.31 -1.71 -11.77
CA SER A 25 -7.23 -0.58 -11.57
C SER A 25 -8.51 -0.91 -10.80
N ALA A 26 -8.62 -2.12 -10.23
CA ALA A 26 -9.73 -2.52 -9.39
C ALA A 26 -9.68 -1.80 -8.03
N GLU A 27 -10.85 -1.50 -7.47
CA GLU A 27 -10.99 -0.92 -6.15
C GLU A 27 -10.64 -1.96 -5.07
N LEU A 28 -9.73 -1.60 -4.17
CA LEU A 28 -9.24 -2.47 -3.11
C LEU A 28 -9.97 -2.18 -1.81
N HIS A 29 -11.09 -2.86 -1.58
CA HIS A 29 -11.75 -2.86 -0.27
C HIS A 29 -11.02 -3.74 0.75
N GLU A 30 -10.21 -4.69 0.26
CA GLU A 30 -9.39 -5.56 1.07
C GLU A 30 -8.04 -5.82 0.38
N VAL A 31 -7.03 -6.17 1.19
CA VAL A 31 -5.70 -6.52 0.71
C VAL A 31 -5.28 -7.82 1.37
N TYR A 32 -4.85 -8.79 0.56
CA TYR A 32 -4.38 -10.06 1.07
C TYR A 32 -2.95 -9.91 1.56
N ARG A 33 -2.63 -10.59 2.66
CA ARG A 33 -1.28 -10.63 3.22
C ARG A 33 -0.78 -12.06 3.33
N LYS A 34 0.48 -12.27 2.98
CA LYS A 34 1.19 -13.54 3.18
C LYS A 34 2.40 -13.30 4.06
N GLY A 35 2.37 -13.84 5.27
CA GLY A 35 3.53 -13.85 6.15
C GLY A 35 4.42 -15.05 5.84
N ARG A 36 5.72 -14.83 5.70
CA ARG A 36 6.71 -15.92 5.83
C ARG A 36 7.19 -15.89 7.27
N GLY A 37 6.61 -16.76 8.10
CA GLY A 37 7.15 -17.04 9.43
C GLY A 37 8.44 -17.84 9.28
N ILE A 38 9.57 -17.22 9.58
CA ILE A 38 10.85 -17.94 9.76
C ILE A 38 10.93 -18.31 11.25
N PRO A 39 11.43 -19.50 11.64
CA PRO A 39 11.50 -19.89 13.04
C PRO A 39 12.44 -18.92 13.80
N LEU A 40 11.95 -18.39 14.92
CA LEU A 40 12.71 -17.78 16.03
C LEU A 40 13.84 -16.81 15.65
N GLY A 41 13.56 -15.50 15.73
CA GLY A 41 14.59 -14.45 15.81
C GLY A 41 14.82 -13.61 14.55
N GLN A 42 14.20 -13.93 13.41
CA GLN A 42 14.27 -13.10 12.20
C GLN A 42 12.91 -12.45 11.91
N GLY A 43 12.94 -11.13 11.68
CA GLY A 43 11.76 -10.28 11.55
C GLY A 43 10.67 -10.83 10.63
N ARG A 44 9.41 -10.65 11.04
CA ARG A 44 8.24 -11.10 10.26
C ARG A 44 8.18 -10.28 8.98
N THR A 45 8.37 -10.93 7.84
CA THR A 45 8.16 -10.32 6.52
C THR A 45 6.74 -10.64 6.07
N LEU A 46 5.94 -9.58 5.91
CA LEU A 46 4.58 -9.61 5.38
C LEU A 46 4.60 -9.09 3.95
N ILE A 47 4.04 -9.86 3.04
CA ILE A 47 3.83 -9.47 1.64
C ILE A 47 2.36 -9.12 1.47
N TYR A 48 2.05 -7.91 1.04
CA TYR A 48 0.70 -7.49 0.69
C TYR A 48 0.49 -7.61 -0.82
N PHE A 49 -0.64 -8.17 -1.25
CA PHE A 49 -0.95 -8.38 -2.66
C PHE A 49 -2.44 -8.19 -2.94
N CYS A 50 -2.75 -7.83 -4.19
CA CYS A 50 -4.11 -7.57 -4.65
C CYS A 50 -4.94 -8.87 -4.72
N PRO A 51 -6.18 -8.89 -4.22
CA PRO A 51 -7.06 -10.05 -4.31
C PRO A 51 -7.54 -10.35 -5.75
N HIS A 52 -7.59 -9.34 -6.62
CA HIS A 52 -8.07 -9.51 -8.01
C HIS A 52 -7.00 -10.02 -8.96
N CYS A 53 -5.80 -9.44 -8.93
CA CYS A 53 -4.73 -9.75 -9.87
C CYS A 53 -3.54 -10.49 -9.26
N HIS A 54 -3.56 -10.72 -7.94
CA HIS A 54 -2.49 -11.38 -7.17
C HIS A 54 -1.10 -10.73 -7.26
N LYS A 55 -1.01 -9.53 -7.82
CA LYS A 55 0.25 -8.77 -7.88
C LYS A 55 0.56 -8.13 -6.54
N VAL A 56 1.85 -8.08 -6.22
CA VAL A 56 2.36 -7.55 -4.96
C VAL A 56 2.19 -6.03 -4.92
N LEU A 57 1.54 -5.54 -3.86
CA LEU A 57 1.32 -4.11 -3.60
C LEU A 57 2.41 -3.53 -2.70
N GLY A 58 2.98 -4.33 -1.81
CA GLY A 58 4.02 -3.87 -0.90
C GLY A 58 4.52 -4.95 0.05
N PHE A 59 5.56 -4.59 0.79
CA PHE A 59 6.18 -5.43 1.81
C PHE A 59 6.20 -4.67 3.12
N ALA A 60 5.86 -5.34 4.22
CA ALA A 60 6.16 -4.85 5.56
C ALA A 60 7.15 -5.80 6.22
N GLN A 61 8.26 -5.25 6.69
CA GLN A 61 9.21 -5.96 7.53
C GLN A 61 9.07 -5.42 8.95
N GLY A 62 8.46 -6.22 9.83
CA GLY A 62 8.45 -5.90 11.25
C GLY A 62 9.83 -6.15 11.83
N ARG A 63 10.49 -5.11 12.36
CA ARG A 63 11.61 -5.30 13.29
C ARG A 63 11.01 -5.72 14.62
N VAL A 64 11.32 -6.93 15.06
CA VAL A 64 11.17 -7.32 16.47
C VAL A 64 12.40 -6.79 17.19
N PHE A 65 12.18 -5.94 18.20
CA PHE A 65 13.22 -5.55 19.16
C PHE A 65 13.52 -6.73 20.09
#